data_AF-A0A411EBC6-F1
#
_entry.id   AF-A0A411EBC6-F1
#
_cell.length_a   1.000
_cell.length_b   1.000
_cell.length_c   1.000
_cell.angle_alpha   90.00
_cell.angle_beta   90.00
_cell.angle_gamma   90.00
#
_symmetry.space_group_name_H-M   'P 1'
#
loop_
_entity.id
_entity.type
_entity.pdbx_description
1 polymer ?
#
loop_
_entity_poly.entity_id
_entity_poly.type
_entity_poly.pdbx_seq_one_letter_code
_entity_poly.pdbx_strand_id
1 'polypeptide(L)'
;MILLSQILVVFFGIFLITVGFLMLLTPNRIWRILNKAASTPLIHFGELSLRMIPAAGLIIYAPHSTFPDILQILGWFMLATSIILMLLPRAWHYAYAQKCANMLSPYTIRLIAPLSFAFGGFVLFACL
;
A
#
# COMPACT_ATOMS: atom_id res chain seq x y z
N MET A 1 -7.76 -11.29 -18.68
CA MET A 1 -7.41 -10.03 -17.99
C MET A 1 -8.15 -9.90 -16.68
N ILE A 2 -9.48 -10.05 -16.65
CA ILE A 2 -10.31 -9.93 -15.43
C ILE A 2 -9.85 -10.88 -14.31
N LEU A 3 -9.65 -12.18 -14.59
CA LEU A 3 -9.19 -13.16 -13.60
C LEU A 3 -7.82 -12.79 -12.98
N LEU A 4 -6.89 -12.29 -13.79
CA LEU A 4 -5.58 -11.85 -13.31
C LEU A 4 -5.72 -10.63 -12.39
N SER A 5 -6.54 -9.65 -12.77
CA SER A 5 -6.81 -8.47 -11.95
C SER A 5 -7.50 -8.85 -10.63
N GLN A 6 -8.44 -9.79 -10.65
CA GLN A 6 -9.07 -10.32 -9.46
C GLN A 6 -8.05 -10.96 -8.51
N ILE A 7 -7.15 -11.81 -9.03
CA ILE A 7 -6.07 -12.43 -8.25
C ILE A 7 -5.16 -11.36 -7.64
N LEU A 8 -4.80 -10.32 -8.40
CA LEU A 8 -3.97 -9.21 -7.90
C LEU A 8 -4.66 -8.44 -6.78
N VAL A 9 -5.96 -8.16 -6.90
CA VAL A 9 -6.76 -7.46 -5.89
C VAL A 9 -6.91 -8.30 -4.63
N VAL A 10 -7.21 -9.61 -4.77
CA VAL A 10 -7.28 -10.54 -3.64
C VAL A 10 -5.93 -10.65 -2.93
N PHE A 11 -4.85 -10.81 -3.69
CA PHE A 11 -3.49 -10.86 -3.14
C PHE A 11 -3.15 -9.56 -2.40
N PHE A 12 -3.56 -8.41 -2.93
CA PHE A 12 -3.38 -7.12 -2.26
C PHE A 12 -4.17 -7.01 -0.96
N GLY A 13 -5.41 -7.48 -0.93
CA GLY A 13 -6.22 -7.54 0.30
C GLY A 13 -5.59 -8.43 1.38
N ILE A 14 -5.13 -9.63 1.00
CA ILE A 14 -4.40 -10.55 1.90
C ILE A 14 -3.09 -9.93 2.40
N PHE A 15 -2.35 -9.26 1.52
CA PHE A 15 -1.14 -8.54 1.87
C PHE A 15 -1.39 -7.47 2.94
N LEU A 16 -2.45 -6.66 2.79
CA LEU A 16 -2.82 -5.63 3.78
C LEU A 16 -3.19 -6.22 5.15
N ILE A 17 -3.90 -7.35 5.16
CA ILE A 17 -4.22 -8.09 6.40
C ILE A 17 -2.92 -8.60 7.05
N THR A 18 -2.01 -9.16 6.25
CA THR A 18 -0.72 -9.66 6.72
C THR A 18 0.12 -8.53 7.33
N VAL A 19 0.14 -7.35 6.68
CA VAL A 19 0.78 -6.15 7.22
C VAL A 19 0.15 -5.74 8.56
N GLY A 20 -1.18 -5.80 8.69
CA GLY A 20 -1.88 -5.56 9.95
C GLY A 20 -1.38 -6.49 11.08
N PHE A 21 -1.20 -7.78 10.79
CA PHE A 21 -0.64 -8.72 11.78
C PHE A 21 0.81 -8.38 12.13
N LEU A 22 1.64 -8.05 11.14
CA LEU A 22 3.03 -7.67 11.37
C LEU A 22 3.15 -6.39 12.22
N MET A 23 2.24 -5.42 12.04
CA MET A 23 2.15 -4.20 12.85
C MET A 23 1.78 -4.50 14.30
N LEU A 24 0.89 -5.48 14.56
CA LEU A 24 0.52 -5.89 15.91
C LEU A 24 1.63 -6.68 16.62
N LEU A 25 2.22 -7.66 15.92
CA LEU A 25 3.15 -8.63 16.50
C LEU A 25 4.58 -8.08 16.61
N THR A 26 5.00 -7.25 15.65
CA THR A 26 6.39 -6.78 15.57
C THR A 26 6.51 -5.29 15.19
N PRO A 27 5.88 -4.36 15.93
CA PRO A 27 5.82 -2.94 15.57
C PRO A 27 7.22 -2.29 15.44
N ASN A 28 8.19 -2.69 16.28
CA ASN A 28 9.57 -2.18 16.22
C ASN A 28 10.29 -2.59 14.92
N ARG A 29 10.02 -3.79 14.40
CA ARG A 29 10.61 -4.24 13.12
C ARG A 29 10.00 -3.46 11.97
N ILE A 30 8.68 -3.28 11.97
CA ILE A 30 7.96 -2.53 10.94
C ILE A 30 8.38 -1.06 10.94
N TRP A 31 8.53 -0.45 12.10
CA TRP A 31 9.07 0.91 12.23
C TRP A 31 10.46 1.06 11.59
N ARG A 32 11.36 0.09 11.81
CA ARG A 32 12.70 0.09 11.20
C ARG A 32 12.64 -0.11 9.68
N ILE A 33 11.71 -0.90 9.17
CA ILE A 33 11.51 -1.09 7.73
C ILE A 33 10.99 0.21 7.11
N LEU A 34 10.01 0.86 7.74
CA LEU A 34 9.44 2.13 7.27
C LEU A 34 10.51 3.24 7.22
N ASN A 35 11.41 3.29 8.20
CA ASN A 35 12.54 4.22 8.21
C ASN A 35 13.56 4.01 7.08
N LYS A 36 13.54 2.85 6.43
CA LYS A 36 14.41 2.55 5.28
C LYS A 36 13.74 2.82 3.94
N ALA A 37 12.47 3.25 3.91
CA ALA A 37 11.78 3.58 2.67
C ALA A 37 12.56 4.66 1.90
N ALA A 38 12.68 4.49 0.58
CA ALA A 38 13.46 5.34 -0.33
C ALA A 38 14.96 5.53 0.01
N SER A 39 15.51 4.76 0.95
CA SER A 39 16.92 4.87 1.37
C SER A 39 17.93 4.42 0.31
N THR A 40 17.51 3.65 -0.69
CA THR A 40 18.30 3.27 -1.86
C THR A 40 17.48 3.39 -3.14
N PRO A 41 18.10 3.54 -4.33
CA PRO A 41 17.38 3.56 -5.59
C PRO A 41 16.55 2.29 -5.81
N LEU A 42 17.10 1.13 -5.43
CA LEU A 42 16.42 -0.16 -5.54
C LEU A 42 15.16 -0.20 -4.67
N ILE A 43 15.24 0.27 -3.42
CA ILE A 43 14.07 0.34 -2.54
C ILE A 43 13.05 1.34 -3.10
N HIS A 44 13.49 2.50 -3.59
CA HIS A 44 12.60 3.52 -4.12
C HIS A 44 11.82 3.05 -5.36
N PHE A 45 12.53 2.62 -6.41
CA PHE A 45 11.88 2.17 -7.64
C PHE A 45 11.17 0.83 -7.44
N GLY A 46 11.73 -0.08 -6.63
CA GLY A 46 11.13 -1.37 -6.31
C GLY A 46 9.81 -1.24 -5.56
N GLU A 47 9.75 -0.41 -4.51
CA GLU A 47 8.54 -0.16 -3.73
C GLU A 47 7.44 0.47 -4.59
N LEU A 48 7.76 1.51 -5.36
CA LEU A 48 6.78 2.19 -6.20
C LEU A 48 6.29 1.27 -7.33
N SER A 49 7.18 0.46 -7.94
CA SER A 49 6.80 -0.52 -8.96
C SER A 49 5.90 -1.61 -8.38
N LEU A 50 6.24 -2.17 -7.21
CA LEU A 50 5.43 -3.16 -6.50
C LEU A 50 4.05 -2.59 -6.13
N ARG A 51 3.97 -1.32 -5.77
CA ARG A 51 2.71 -0.62 -5.47
C ARG A 51 1.85 -0.38 -6.71
N MET A 52 2.45 -0.18 -7.88
CA MET A 52 1.71 0.05 -9.13
C MET A 52 0.98 -1.21 -9.62
N ILE A 53 1.50 -2.41 -9.33
CA ILE A 53 0.87 -3.68 -9.72
C ILE A 53 -0.57 -3.83 -9.15
N PRO A 54 -0.80 -3.75 -7.82
CA PRO A 54 -2.14 -3.81 -7.27
C PRO A 54 -2.97 -2.58 -7.62
N ALA A 55 -2.36 -1.41 -7.82
CA ALA A 55 -3.08 -0.22 -8.27
C ALA A 55 -3.72 -0.42 -9.65
N ALA A 56 -2.97 -0.99 -10.60
CA ALA A 56 -3.51 -1.38 -11.91
C ALA A 56 -4.57 -2.48 -11.78
N GLY A 57 -4.34 -3.46 -10.89
CA GLY A 57 -5.33 -4.49 -10.57
C GLY A 57 -6.68 -3.91 -10.12
N LEU A 58 -6.66 -2.95 -9.20
CA LEU A 58 -7.85 -2.25 -8.70
C LEU A 58 -8.58 -1.49 -9.81
N ILE A 59 -7.87 -0.75 -10.67
CA ILE A 59 -8.49 0.01 -11.77
C ILE A 59 -9.15 -0.92 -12.79
N ILE A 60 -8.47 -2.01 -13.17
CA ILE A 60 -8.98 -2.95 -14.19
C ILE A 60 -10.16 -3.77 -13.64
N TYR A 61 -10.11 -4.15 -12.35
CA TYR A 61 -11.18 -4.94 -11.74
C TYR A 61 -12.38 -4.11 -11.27
N ALA A 62 -12.22 -2.79 -11.09
CA ALA A 62 -13.26 -1.90 -10.57
C ALA A 62 -14.66 -2.12 -11.19
N PRO A 63 -14.85 -2.22 -12.52
CA PRO A 63 -16.18 -2.40 -13.14
C PRO A 63 -16.91 -3.69 -12.73
N HIS A 64 -16.17 -4.69 -12.22
CA HIS A 64 -16.69 -6.00 -11.80
C HIS A 64 -16.86 -6.13 -10.28
N SER A 65 -16.49 -5.08 -9.53
CA SER A 65 -16.58 -5.07 -8.08
C SER A 65 -17.93 -4.58 -7.57
N THR A 66 -18.25 -4.89 -6.32
CA THR A 66 -19.46 -4.39 -5.63
C THR A 66 -19.44 -2.86 -5.45
N PHE A 67 -18.25 -2.25 -5.46
CA PHE A 67 -18.05 -0.80 -5.28
C PHE A 67 -17.12 -0.21 -6.35
N PRO A 68 -17.59 -0.11 -7.62
CA PRO A 68 -16.75 0.25 -8.75
C PRO A 68 -16.07 1.61 -8.58
N ASP A 69 -16.81 2.64 -8.14
CA ASP A 69 -16.27 4.00 -7.99
C ASP A 69 -15.16 4.05 -6.93
N ILE A 70 -15.34 3.35 -5.81
CA ILE A 70 -14.36 3.35 -4.71
C ILE A 70 -13.06 2.68 -5.16
N LEU A 71 -13.14 1.51 -5.80
CA LEU A 71 -11.95 0.80 -6.27
C LEU A 71 -11.23 1.58 -7.36
N GLN A 72 -11.97 2.24 -8.25
CA GLN A 72 -11.39 3.06 -9.30
C GLN A 72 -10.66 4.28 -8.73
N ILE A 73 -11.27 5.01 -7.78
CA ILE A 73 -10.65 6.16 -7.11
C ILE A 73 -9.39 5.71 -6.35
N LEU A 74 -9.47 4.64 -5.58
CA LEU A 74 -8.32 4.12 -4.82
C LEU A 74 -7.18 3.69 -5.75
N GLY A 75 -7.49 2.96 -6.82
CA GLY A 75 -6.52 2.51 -7.80
C GLY A 75 -5.82 3.68 -8.50
N TRP A 76 -6.58 4.67 -8.99
CA TRP A 76 -6.01 5.86 -9.61
C TRP A 76 -5.20 6.71 -8.64
N PHE A 77 -5.69 6.90 -7.42
CA PHE A 77 -4.94 7.59 -6.37
C PHE A 77 -3.60 6.90 -6.11
N MET A 78 -3.60 5.57 -5.98
CA MET A 78 -2.39 4.79 -5.75
C MET A 78 -1.41 4.88 -6.92
N LEU A 79 -1.90 4.80 -8.15
CA LEU A 79 -1.09 4.84 -9.36
C LEU A 79 -0.51 6.24 -9.62
N ALA A 80 -1.34 7.28 -9.54
CA ALA A 80 -0.91 8.66 -9.78
C ALA A 80 0.16 9.11 -8.78
N THR A 81 -0.04 8.82 -7.49
CA THR A 81 0.95 9.16 -6.45
C THR A 81 2.25 8.39 -6.61
N SER A 82 2.21 7.11 -7.03
CA SER A 82 3.44 6.36 -7.37
C SER A 82 4.21 7.02 -8.51
N ILE A 83 3.53 7.43 -9.58
CA ILE A 83 4.18 8.10 -10.72
C ILE A 83 4.79 9.43 -10.27
N ILE A 84 4.05 10.25 -9.53
CA ILE A 84 4.54 11.53 -9.02
C ILE A 84 5.79 11.33 -8.15
N LEU A 85 5.78 10.35 -7.25
CA LEU A 85 6.92 10.07 -6.37
C LEU A 85 8.12 9.48 -7.12
N MET A 86 7.91 8.79 -8.24
CA MET A 86 8.98 8.31 -9.14
C MET A 86 9.66 9.47 -9.88
N LEU A 87 8.91 10.51 -10.22
CA LEU A 87 9.42 11.70 -10.93
C LEU A 87 10.10 12.70 -9.99
N LEU A 88 9.69 12.73 -8.73
CA LEU A 88 10.29 13.60 -7.72
C LEU A 88 11.72 13.18 -7.38
N PRO A 89 12.59 14.13 -6.97
CA PRO A 89 13.92 13.78 -6.50
C PRO A 89 13.84 12.80 -5.33
N ARG A 90 14.54 11.67 -5.43
CA ARG A 90 14.57 10.64 -4.38
C ARG A 90 14.89 11.21 -3.00
N ALA A 91 15.75 12.22 -2.91
CA ALA A 91 16.09 12.89 -1.65
C ALA A 91 14.85 13.45 -0.94
N TRP A 92 13.87 13.96 -1.69
CA TRP A 92 12.63 14.49 -1.14
C TRP A 92 11.72 13.36 -0.66
N HIS A 93 11.61 12.27 -1.43
CA HIS A 93 10.82 11.12 -1.02
C HIS A 93 11.41 10.45 0.23
N TYR A 94 12.74 10.34 0.31
CA TYR A 94 13.43 9.86 1.51
C TYR A 94 13.21 10.76 2.72
N ALA A 95 13.36 12.08 2.56
CA ALA A 95 13.11 13.04 3.65
C ALA A 95 11.65 12.99 4.13
N TYR A 96 10.69 12.86 3.21
CA TYR A 96 9.27 12.70 3.52
C TYR A 96 9.01 11.40 4.27
N ALA A 97 9.52 10.27 3.77
CA ALA A 97 9.35 8.96 4.41
C ALA A 97 9.92 8.96 5.83
N GLN A 98 11.08 9.57 6.04
CA GLN A 98 11.72 9.69 7.35
C GLN A 98 10.91 10.60 8.29
N LYS A 99 10.36 11.71 7.80
CA LYS A 99 9.45 12.57 8.58
C LYS A 99 8.21 11.81 9.04
N CYS A 100 7.59 11.05 8.14
CA CYS A 100 6.43 10.22 8.48
C CYS A 100 6.79 9.10 9.45
N ALA A 101 7.90 8.40 9.25
CA ALA A 101 8.36 7.32 10.12
C ALA A 101 8.71 7.81 11.53
N ASN A 102 9.26 9.02 11.66
CA ASN A 102 9.52 9.65 12.97
C ASN A 102 8.23 10.04 13.70
N MET A 103 7.17 10.41 12.98
CA MET A 103 5.86 10.68 13.57
C MET A 103 5.12 9.39 13.99
N LEU A 104 5.37 8.29 13.28
CA LEU A 104 4.79 6.97 13.53
C LEU A 104 5.60 6.22 14.58
N SER A 105 5.36 6.48 15.87
CA SER A 105 5.97 5.66 16.92
C SER A 105 5.54 4.18 16.80
N PRO A 106 6.32 3.21 17.30
CA PRO A 106 5.91 1.80 17.33
C PRO A 106 4.53 1.57 17.97
N TYR A 107 4.16 2.38 18.96
CA TYR A 107 2.81 2.37 19.56
C TYR A 107 1.75 2.84 18.57
N THR A 108 2.01 3.93 17.84
CA THR A 108 1.12 4.45 16.80
C THR A 108 0.93 3.43 15.68
N ILE A 109 2.00 2.74 15.25
CA ILE A 109 1.96 1.66 14.27
C ILE A 109 1.02 0.54 14.72
N ARG A 110 1.07 0.17 16.00
CA ARG A 110 0.16 -0.83 16.57
C ARG A 110 -1.29 -0.34 16.59
N LEU A 111 -1.51 0.93 16.91
CA LEU A 111 -2.84 1.54 16.99
C LEU A 111 -3.53 1.63 15.61
N ILE A 112 -2.77 1.84 14.54
CA ILE A 112 -3.30 1.90 13.16
C ILE A 112 -3.45 0.51 12.51
N ALA A 113 -3.00 -0.57 13.15
CA ALA A 113 -3.14 -1.92 12.59
C ALA A 113 -4.60 -2.33 12.27
N PRO A 114 -5.62 -2.00 13.11
CA PRO A 114 -7.04 -2.20 12.77
C PRO A 114 -7.45 -1.55 11.45
N LEU A 115 -6.87 -0.41 11.09
CA LEU A 115 -7.16 0.26 9.82
C LEU A 115 -6.63 -0.53 8.63
N SER A 116 -5.46 -1.17 8.77
CA SER A 116 -4.91 -2.08 7.74
C SER A 116 -5.80 -3.30 7.55
N PHE A 117 -6.32 -3.87 8.64
CA PHE A 117 -7.29 -4.98 8.57
C PHE A 117 -8.61 -4.57 7.93
N ALA A 118 -9.16 -3.41 8.31
CA ALA A 118 -10.38 -2.88 7.74
C ALA A 118 -10.25 -2.63 6.24
N PHE A 119 -9.12 -2.03 5.81
CA PHE A 119 -8.87 -1.77 4.40
C PHE A 119 -8.64 -3.06 3.59
N GLY A 120 -7.85 -4.00 4.13
CA GLY A 120 -7.66 -5.30 3.49
C GLY A 120 -8.95 -6.12 3.39
N GLY A 121 -9.76 -6.13 4.45
CA GLY A 121 -11.08 -6.76 4.48
C GLY A 121 -12.06 -6.11 3.50
N PHE A 122 -12.06 -4.78 3.41
CA PHE A 122 -12.87 -4.05 2.42
C PHE A 122 -12.48 -4.41 0.98
N VAL A 123 -11.19 -4.46 0.67
CA VAL A 123 -10.70 -4.84 -0.67
C VAL A 123 -11.13 -6.27 -1.03
N LEU A 124 -11.06 -7.21 -0.07
CA LEU A 124 -11.53 -8.58 -0.28
C LEU A 124 -13.04 -8.65 -0.47
N PHE A 125 -13.80 -7.95 0.38
CA PHE A 125 -15.27 -7.91 0.31
C PHE A 125 -15.79 -7.24 -0.96
N ALA A 126 -15.09 -6.23 -1.47
CA ALA A 126 -15.45 -5.61 -2.73
C ALA A 126 -15.14 -6.49 -3.94
N CYS A 127 -14.25 -7.48 -3.78
CA CYS A 127 -13.75 -8.33 -4.86
C CYS A 127 -14.42 -9.71 -4.95
N LEU A 128 -14.77 -10.30 -3.80
CA LEU A 128 -15.45 -11.59 -3.64
C LEU A 128 -16.97 -11.42 -3.58
#